data_AF-A0A4Q9HUY4-F1
#
_entry.id   AF-A0A4Q9HUY4-F1
#
_cell.length_a   1.000
_cell.length_b   1.000
_cell.length_c   1.000
_cell.angle_alpha   90.00
_cell.angle_beta   90.00
_cell.angle_gamma   90.00
#
_symmetry.space_group_name_H-M   'P 1'
#
loop_
_entity.id
_entity.type
_entity.pdbx_description
1 polymer ?
#
loop_
_entity_poly.entity_id
_entity_poly.type
_entity_poly.pdbx_seq_one_letter_code
_entity_poly.pdbx_strand_id
1 'polypeptide(L)'
;MNAESSLGCSGESTSRWLVRCGIRYVIVFALGWVLVAATFDRPHDPASLDFSVRLPFWESFLRGLSGGWGPLLIEGGQSLVILGFIARHRHQETAGSFRLRAGFLLIFPLWPYVIFTPLTMLLILAGVQVIFAALIMPLGKVSLPDN
;
A
#
# COMPACT_ATOMS: atom_id res chain seq x y z
N MET A 1 -10.96 50.62 3.60
CA MET A 1 -11.24 50.08 2.24
C MET A 1 -10.15 49.04 1.98
N ASN A 2 -10.26 47.85 2.57
CA ASN A 2 -10.96 46.67 2.05
C ASN A 2 -10.59 46.36 0.59
N ALA A 3 -9.51 45.60 0.43
CA ALA A 3 -9.36 44.68 -0.69
C ALA A 3 -8.98 43.33 -0.06
N GLU A 4 -9.99 42.48 0.05
CA GLU A 4 -9.91 41.10 0.48
C GLU A 4 -8.97 40.33 -0.44
N SER A 5 -7.70 40.17 -0.04
CA SER A 5 -6.86 39.12 -0.60
C SER A 5 -7.09 37.81 0.17
N SER A 6 -8.37 37.40 0.27
CA SER A 6 -8.75 36.02 0.59
C SER A 6 -8.49 35.16 -0.66
N LEU A 7 -7.21 35.06 -1.05
CA LEU A 7 -6.76 34.08 -2.03
C LEU A 7 -6.98 32.71 -1.39
N GLY A 8 -8.08 32.09 -1.83
CA GLY A 8 -8.66 30.89 -1.25
C GLY A 8 -7.62 29.83 -0.95
N CYS A 9 -7.34 29.65 0.34
CA CYS A 9 -6.86 28.40 0.87
C CYS A 9 -8.03 27.41 0.76
N SER A 10 -8.33 26.97 -0.47
CA SER A 10 -9.23 25.86 -0.72
C SER A 10 -8.56 24.64 -0.09
N GLY A 11 -8.97 24.33 1.14
CA GLY A 11 -8.64 23.09 1.79
C GLY A 11 -8.90 21.96 0.80
N GLU A 12 -7.85 21.22 0.45
CA GLU A 12 -7.95 20.11 -0.50
C GLU A 12 -9.11 19.21 -0.07
N SER A 13 -10.15 19.10 -0.90
CA SER A 13 -11.32 18.27 -0.59
C SER A 13 -10.87 16.85 -0.27
N THR A 14 -11.37 16.27 0.82
CA THR A 14 -11.00 14.91 1.29
C THR A 14 -11.06 13.86 0.17
N SER A 15 -11.99 14.00 -0.77
CA SER A 15 -12.12 13.14 -1.95
C SER A 15 -10.90 13.20 -2.88
N ARG A 16 -10.45 14.40 -3.27
CA ARG A 16 -9.24 14.58 -4.10
C ARG A 16 -7.99 14.04 -3.41
N TRP A 17 -7.87 14.27 -2.09
CA TRP A 17 -6.78 13.70 -1.31
C TRP A 17 -6.80 12.18 -1.35
N LEU A 18 -7.98 11.59 -1.11
CA LEU A 18 -8.16 10.15 -1.07
C LEU A 18 -7.86 9.51 -2.43
N VAL A 19 -8.27 10.13 -3.53
CA VAL A 19 -7.94 9.67 -4.89
C VAL A 19 -6.42 9.68 -5.10
N ARG A 20 -5.72 10.77 -4.74
CA ARG A 20 -4.26 10.85 -4.88
C ARG A 20 -3.55 9.84 -3.97
N CYS A 21 -4.04 9.66 -2.75
CA CYS A 21 -3.53 8.71 -1.77
C CYS A 21 -3.72 7.27 -2.28
N GLY A 22 -4.92 6.94 -2.76
CA GLY A 22 -5.26 5.64 -3.32
C GLY A 22 -4.45 5.29 -4.56
N ILE A 23 -4.26 6.23 -5.50
CA ILE A 23 -3.41 6.00 -6.69
C ILE A 23 -1.97 5.68 -6.27
N ARG A 24 -1.40 6.47 -5.35
CA ARG A 24 -0.05 6.22 -4.83
C ARG A 24 0.04 4.87 -4.13
N TYR A 25 -0.99 4.52 -3.36
CA TYR A 25 -1.07 3.25 -2.68
C TYR A 25 -1.06 2.08 -3.67
N VAL A 26 -1.91 2.13 -4.69
CA VAL A 26 -1.98 1.10 -5.74
C VAL A 26 -0.64 0.93 -6.45
N ILE A 27 0.06 2.01 -6.77
CA ILE A 27 1.39 1.95 -7.40
C ILE A 27 2.40 1.24 -6.48
N VAL A 28 2.47 1.64 -5.21
CA VAL A 28 3.42 1.08 -4.24
C VAL A 28 3.11 -0.38 -3.94
N PHE A 29 1.83 -0.72 -3.84
CA PHE A 29 1.37 -2.08 -3.66
C PHE A 29 1.68 -2.96 -4.88
N ALA A 30 1.46 -2.46 -6.09
CA ALA A 30 1.79 -3.18 -7.32
C ALA A 30 3.31 -3.46 -7.43
N LEU A 31 4.15 -2.49 -7.06
CA LEU A 31 5.60 -2.68 -6.99
C LEU A 31 5.97 -3.74 -5.93
N GLY A 32 5.36 -3.67 -4.75
CA GLY A 32 5.48 -4.71 -3.73
C GLY A 32 5.09 -6.09 -4.24
N TRP A 33 4.01 -6.18 -5.00
CA TRP A 33 3.54 -7.42 -5.59
C TRP A 33 4.51 -7.99 -6.62
N VAL A 34 5.14 -7.14 -7.45
CA VAL A 34 6.21 -7.56 -8.37
C VAL A 34 7.40 -8.15 -7.60
N LEU A 35 7.78 -7.55 -6.46
CA LEU A 35 8.82 -8.11 -5.59
C LEU A 35 8.41 -9.46 -5.02
N VAL A 36 7.19 -9.58 -4.50
CA VAL A 36 6.66 -10.86 -4.01
C VAL A 36 6.71 -11.91 -5.12
N ALA A 37 6.24 -11.57 -6.33
CA ALA A 37 6.24 -12.46 -7.48
C ALA A 37 7.64 -12.97 -7.86
N ALA A 38 8.66 -12.13 -7.70
CA ALA A 38 10.06 -12.50 -7.95
C ALA A 38 10.65 -13.40 -6.85
N THR A 39 10.04 -13.44 -5.66
CA THR A 39 10.49 -14.23 -4.50
C THR A 39 9.70 -15.50 -4.25
N PHE A 40 8.65 -15.80 -5.03
CA PHE A 40 7.92 -17.05 -4.88
C PHE A 40 8.81 -18.27 -5.11
N ASP A 41 8.58 -19.30 -4.30
CA ASP A 41 9.15 -20.61 -4.56
C ASP A 41 8.72 -21.08 -5.94
N ARG A 42 9.71 -21.48 -6.75
CA ARG A 42 9.45 -21.92 -8.12
C ARG A 42 8.60 -23.20 -8.07
N PRO A 43 7.39 -23.20 -8.66
CA PRO A 43 6.55 -24.38 -8.68
C PRO A 43 7.22 -25.48 -9.49
N HIS A 44 6.81 -26.72 -9.23
CA HIS A 44 7.28 -27.87 -9.98
C HIS A 44 6.70 -27.81 -11.39
N ASP A 45 7.48 -28.28 -12.37
CA ASP A 45 7.02 -28.33 -13.75
C ASP A 45 5.94 -29.44 -13.88
N PRO A 46 4.68 -29.09 -14.21
CA PRO A 46 3.63 -30.09 -14.36
C PRO A 46 3.84 -31.00 -15.60
N ALA A 47 4.74 -30.63 -16.51
CA ALA A 47 5.08 -31.43 -17.68
C ALA A 47 6.16 -32.48 -17.40
N SER A 48 6.87 -32.40 -16.27
CA SER A 48 7.88 -33.39 -15.88
C SER A 48 7.30 -34.42 -14.91
N LEU A 49 7.62 -35.69 -15.14
CA LEU A 49 7.37 -36.77 -14.16
C LEU A 49 8.37 -36.72 -12.99
N ASP A 50 9.44 -35.92 -13.13
CA ASP A 50 10.46 -35.69 -12.11
C ASP A 50 10.12 -34.45 -11.29
N PHE A 51 9.88 -34.64 -9.99
CA PHE A 51 9.57 -33.58 -9.04
C PHE A 51 10.78 -32.68 -8.71
N SER A 52 11.99 -33.03 -9.16
CA SER A 52 13.17 -32.17 -9.00
C SER A 52 13.23 -31.02 -10.01
N VAL A 53 12.50 -31.13 -11.12
CA VAL A 53 12.48 -30.13 -12.19
C VAL A 53 11.51 -29.01 -11.80
N ARG A 54 12.06 -27.82 -11.57
CA ARG A 54 11.30 -26.60 -11.28
C ARG A 54 11.08 -25.79 -12.55
N LEU A 55 9.97 -25.06 -12.58
CA LEU A 55 9.68 -24.13 -13.67
C LEU A 55 10.81 -23.09 -13.85
N PRO A 56 11.10 -22.70 -15.10
CA PRO A 56 11.91 -21.54 -15.40
C PRO A 56 11.45 -20.31 -14.63
N PHE A 57 12.40 -19.44 -14.24
CA PHE A 57 12.10 -18.23 -13.48
C PHE A 57 10.98 -17.40 -14.10
N TRP A 58 11.03 -17.19 -15.43
CA TRP A 58 10.07 -16.34 -16.13
C TRP A 58 8.64 -16.88 -16.06
N GLU A 59 8.46 -18.19 -16.19
CA GLU A 59 7.15 -18.83 -16.12
C GLU A 59 6.59 -18.83 -14.69
N SER A 60 7.45 -19.09 -13.70
CA SER A 60 7.12 -18.97 -12.28
C SER A 60 6.70 -17.54 -11.92
N PHE A 61 7.45 -16.55 -12.42
CA PHE A 61 7.18 -15.13 -12.18
C PHE A 61 5.85 -14.69 -12.78
N LEU A 62 5.58 -15.04 -14.05
CA LEU A 62 4.31 -14.73 -14.71
C LEU A 62 3.12 -15.42 -14.04
N ARG A 63 3.29 -16.66 -13.54
CA ARG A 63 2.27 -17.33 -12.72
C ARG A 63 2.06 -16.62 -11.37
N GLY A 64 3.12 -16.16 -10.72
CA GLY A 64 3.03 -15.38 -9.49
C GLY A 64 2.30 -14.04 -9.69
N LEU A 65 2.56 -13.36 -10.81
CA LEU A 65 1.86 -12.13 -11.18
C LEU A 65 0.37 -12.38 -11.49
N SER A 66 0.06 -13.42 -12.26
CA SER A 66 -1.31 -13.72 -12.71
C SER A 66 -2.18 -14.45 -11.69
N GLY A 67 -1.60 -15.23 -10.77
CA GLY A 67 -2.32 -15.86 -9.66
C GLY A 67 -2.58 -14.90 -8.48
N GLY A 68 -1.99 -13.72 -8.52
CA GLY A 68 -1.91 -12.77 -7.41
C GLY A 68 -3.10 -11.84 -7.17
N TRP A 69 -4.11 -11.88 -8.04
CA TRP A 69 -5.22 -10.92 -7.98
C TRP A 69 -6.07 -11.03 -6.73
N GLY A 70 -6.26 -12.24 -6.20
CA GLY A 70 -7.03 -12.47 -4.96
C GLY A 70 -6.42 -11.69 -3.78
N PRO A 71 -5.15 -11.97 -3.42
CA PRO A 71 -4.39 -11.18 -2.44
C PRO A 71 -4.44 -9.67 -2.71
N LEU A 72 -4.27 -9.25 -3.97
CA LEU A 72 -4.24 -7.84 -4.35
C LEU A 72 -5.58 -7.14 -4.09
N LEU A 73 -6.70 -7.81 -4.38
CA LEU A 73 -8.04 -7.26 -4.19
C LEU A 73 -8.48 -7.30 -2.72
N ILE A 74 -8.17 -8.37 -2.00
CA ILE A 74 -8.55 -8.52 -0.59
C ILE A 74 -7.73 -7.54 0.26
N GLU A 75 -6.40 -7.59 0.16
CA GLU A 75 -5.52 -6.74 0.97
C GLU A 75 -5.57 -5.30 0.53
N GLY A 76 -5.40 -5.06 -0.79
CA GLY A 76 -5.47 -3.72 -1.34
C GLY A 76 -6.83 -3.07 -1.08
N GLY A 77 -7.92 -3.83 -1.18
CA GLY A 77 -9.26 -3.36 -0.85
C GLY A 77 -9.42 -2.97 0.61
N GLN A 78 -9.00 -3.84 1.54
CA GLN A 78 -9.05 -3.54 2.98
C GLN A 78 -8.22 -2.32 3.35
N SER A 79 -6.99 -2.21 2.82
CA SER A 79 -6.12 -1.07 3.05
C SER A 79 -6.70 0.23 2.49
N LEU A 80 -7.37 0.21 1.34
CA LEU A 80 -8.07 1.37 0.78
C LEU A 80 -9.27 1.80 1.65
N VAL A 81 -10.01 0.85 2.22
CA VAL A 81 -11.10 1.15 3.18
C VAL A 81 -10.54 1.80 4.44
N ILE A 82 -9.44 1.27 4.99
CA ILE A 82 -8.73 1.85 6.13
C ILE A 82 -8.26 3.27 5.80
N LEU A 83 -7.69 3.49 4.61
CA LEU A 83 -7.30 4.81 4.13
C LEU A 83 -8.48 5.78 4.10
N GLY A 84 -9.66 5.33 3.69
CA GLY A 84 -10.88 6.13 3.73
C GLY A 84 -11.34 6.50 5.15
N PHE A 85 -11.17 5.57 6.10
CA PHE A 85 -11.50 5.83 7.50
C PHE A 85 -10.55 6.84 8.16
N ILE A 86 -9.24 6.67 7.95
CA ILE A 86 -8.23 7.59 8.51
C ILE A 86 -8.28 8.97 7.82
N ALA A 87 -8.70 9.04 6.55
CA ALA A 87 -8.86 10.32 5.83
C ALA A 87 -9.76 11.31 6.58
N ARG A 88 -10.79 10.80 7.27
CA ARG A 88 -11.73 11.61 8.06
C ARG A 88 -11.07 12.31 9.26
N HIS A 89 -10.02 11.71 9.80
CA HIS A 89 -9.34 12.18 11.02
C HIS A 89 -8.02 12.92 10.72
N ARG A 90 -7.62 12.98 9.43
CA ARG A 90 -6.38 13.61 8.97
C ARG A 90 -6.16 15.04 9.45
N HIS A 91 -7.23 15.83 9.60
CA HIS A 91 -7.13 17.24 9.98
C HIS A 91 -6.98 17.45 11.50
N GLN A 92 -7.15 16.41 12.31
CA GLN A 92 -7.11 16.49 13.77
C GLN A 92 -5.74 16.11 14.36
N GLU A 93 -4.83 15.59 13.53
CA GLU A 93 -3.56 15.02 13.98
C GLU A 93 -2.36 15.74 13.37
N THR A 94 -1.23 15.73 14.09
CA THR A 94 0.05 16.15 13.53
C THR A 94 0.50 15.18 12.45
N ALA A 95 1.29 15.67 11.49
CA ALA A 95 1.85 14.87 10.41
C ALA A 95 2.52 13.56 10.87
N GLY A 96 3.30 13.62 11.96
CA GLY A 96 3.99 12.45 12.52
C GLY A 96 3.04 11.42 13.14
N SER A 97 2.08 11.89 13.96
CA SER A 97 1.07 11.03 14.60
C SER A 97 0.22 10.32 13.57
N PHE A 98 -0.20 11.05 12.53
CA PHE A 98 -1.00 10.50 11.44
C PHE A 98 -0.27 9.39 10.68
N ARG A 99 1.02 9.57 10.37
CA ARG A 99 1.84 8.55 9.70
C ARG A 99 2.01 7.29 10.53
N LEU A 100 2.26 7.44 11.84
CA LEU A 100 2.39 6.31 12.76
C LEU A 100 1.09 5.52 12.86
N ARG A 101 -0.03 6.22 13.07
CA ARG A 101 -1.35 5.60 13.13
C ARG A 101 -1.73 4.92 11.81
N ALA A 102 -1.48 5.58 10.69
CA ALA A 102 -1.71 5.02 9.36
C ALA A 102 -0.86 3.77 9.12
N GLY A 103 0.42 3.81 9.46
CA GLY A 103 1.32 2.65 9.32
C GLY A 103 0.85 1.46 10.16
N PHE A 104 0.48 1.69 11.41
CA PHE A 104 -0.05 0.63 12.28
C PHE A 104 -1.34 0.02 11.73
N LEU A 105 -2.30 0.86 11.33
CA LEU A 105 -3.58 0.39 10.79
C LEU A 105 -3.43 -0.33 9.44
N LEU A 106 -2.49 0.09 8.60
CA LEU A 106 -2.24 -0.54 7.31
C LEU A 106 -1.54 -1.89 7.42
N ILE A 107 -0.86 -2.18 8.54
CA ILE A 107 -0.28 -3.51 8.81
C ILE A 107 -1.37 -4.50 9.25
N PHE A 108 -2.46 -4.03 9.85
CA PHE A 108 -3.51 -4.89 10.39
C PHE A 108 -4.08 -5.90 9.39
N PRO A 109 -4.41 -5.54 8.12
CA PRO A 109 -4.85 -6.50 7.09
C PRO A 109 -3.90 -7.69 6.87
N LEU A 110 -2.60 -7.51 7.13
CA LEU A 110 -1.59 -8.55 6.90
C LEU A 110 -1.61 -9.68 7.94
N TRP A 111 -2.48 -9.63 8.96
CA TRP A 111 -2.53 -10.65 10.00
C TRP A 111 -2.70 -12.10 9.48
N PRO A 112 -3.48 -12.40 8.42
CA PRO A 112 -3.61 -13.78 7.91
C PRO A 112 -2.28 -14.29 7.34
N TYR A 113 -1.43 -13.41 6.82
CA TYR A 113 -0.16 -13.76 6.19
C TYR A 113 0.85 -14.30 7.19
N VAL A 114 0.72 -13.96 8.46
CA VAL A 114 1.53 -14.51 9.56
C VAL A 114 1.39 -16.04 9.65
N ILE A 115 0.22 -16.58 9.29
CA ILE A 115 -0.11 -18.00 9.43
C ILE A 115 0.04 -18.74 8.10
N PHE A 116 -0.38 -18.12 6.99
CA PHE A 116 -0.58 -18.83 5.72
C PHE A 116 0.49 -18.60 4.66
N THR A 117 1.48 -17.73 4.89
CA THR A 117 2.44 -17.35 3.84
C THR A 117 3.90 -17.38 4.32
N PRO A 118 4.86 -17.58 3.40
CA PRO A 118 6.27 -17.52 3.75
C PRO A 118 6.67 -16.14 4.29
N LEU A 119 7.61 -16.13 5.24
CA LEU A 119 8.07 -14.93 5.94
C LEU A 119 8.55 -13.83 4.97
N THR A 120 9.15 -14.20 3.84
CA THR A 120 9.61 -13.27 2.81
C THR A 120 8.46 -12.44 2.24
N MET A 121 7.33 -13.07 1.92
CA MET A 121 6.14 -12.39 1.41
C MET A 121 5.57 -11.42 2.46
N LEU A 122 5.47 -11.87 3.72
CA LEU A 122 5.02 -11.03 4.82
C LEU A 122 5.92 -9.79 5.01
N LEU A 123 7.23 -9.96 4.98
CA LEU A 123 8.20 -8.86 5.15
C LEU A 123 8.11 -7.85 4.00
N ILE A 124 7.96 -8.31 2.75
CA ILE A 124 7.79 -7.42 1.61
C ILE A 124 6.49 -6.62 1.74
N LEU A 125 5.36 -7.29 2.03
CA LEU A 125 4.07 -6.63 2.16
C LEU A 125 4.04 -5.66 3.35
N ALA A 126 4.59 -6.04 4.51
CA ALA A 126 4.72 -5.14 5.66
C ALA A 126 5.61 -3.93 5.32
N GLY A 127 6.73 -4.15 4.64
CA GLY A 127 7.63 -3.10 4.16
C GLY A 127 6.90 -2.11 3.23
N VAL A 128 6.07 -2.61 2.31
CA VAL A 128 5.23 -1.79 1.42
C VAL A 128 4.29 -0.88 2.21
N GLN A 129 3.59 -1.41 3.23
CA GLN A 129 2.70 -0.60 4.07
C GLN A 129 3.47 0.48 4.84
N VAL A 130 4.63 0.13 5.41
CA VAL A 130 5.48 1.05 6.18
C VAL A 130 6.06 2.15 5.29
N ILE A 131 6.64 1.79 4.14
CA ILE A 131 7.21 2.75 3.18
C ILE A 131 6.11 3.69 2.67
N PHE A 132 4.94 3.14 2.36
CA PHE A 132 3.82 3.96 1.93
C PHE A 132 3.40 4.96 3.02
N ALA A 133 3.15 4.49 4.24
CA ALA A 133 2.72 5.34 5.35
C ALA A 133 3.78 6.39 5.73
N ALA A 134 5.05 6.01 5.75
CA ALA A 134 6.14 6.88 6.20
C ALA A 134 6.56 7.92 5.14
N LEU A 135 6.66 7.52 3.87
CA LEU A 135 7.34 8.32 2.85
C LEU A 135 6.41 8.84 1.74
N ILE A 136 5.37 8.09 1.38
CA ILE A 136 4.62 8.32 0.13
C ILE A 136 3.24 8.94 0.40
N MET A 137 2.68 8.65 1.57
CA MET A 137 1.39 9.15 2.00
C MET A 137 1.36 10.69 1.96
N PRO A 138 0.43 11.30 1.19
CA PRO A 138 0.31 12.74 1.13
C PRO A 138 -0.17 13.28 2.47
N LEU A 139 0.63 14.13 3.12
CA LEU A 139 0.17 14.94 4.24
C LEU A 139 -0.49 16.19 3.67
N GLY A 140 -1.54 16.71 4.31
CA GLY A 140 -2.14 17.97 3.87
C GLY A 140 -1.14 19.11 3.91
N LYS A 141 -1.49 20.22 3.26
CA LYS A 141 -0.86 21.49 3.59
C LYS A 141 -1.12 21.70 5.08
N VAL A 142 -0.12 21.41 5.90
CA VAL A 142 -0.08 21.86 7.27
C VAL A 142 0.06 23.36 7.15
N SER A 143 -0.93 24.10 7.64
CA SER A 143 -0.79 25.54 7.83
C SER A 143 0.43 25.73 8.71
N LEU A 144 1.54 26.19 8.13
CA LEU A 144 2.65 26.68 8.94
C LEU A 144 2.08 27.86 9.75
N PRO A 145 2.31 27.96 11.06
CA PRO A 145 2.02 29.21 11.75
C PRO A 145 2.84 30.29 11.06
N ASP A 146 2.15 31.32 10.58
CA ASP A 146 2.79 32.52 10.02
C ASP A 146 3.71 33.09 11.11
N ASN A 147 5.03 32.98 10.89
CA ASN A 147 6.05 33.69 11.65
C ASN A 147 6.58 34.82 10.78
#